data_AF-A0A8K0D6U6-F1
#
_entry.id   AF-A0A8K0D6U6-F1
#
_cell.length_a   1.000
_cell.length_b   1.000
_cell.length_c   1.000
_cell.angle_alpha   90.00
_cell.angle_beta   90.00
_cell.angle_gamma   90.00
#
_symmetry.space_group_name_H-M   'P 1'
#
loop_
_entity.id
_entity.type
_entity.pdbx_description
1 polymer ?
#
loop_
_entity_poly.entity_id
_entity_poly.type
_entity_poly.pdbx_seq_one_letter_code
_entity_poly.pdbx_strand_id
1 'polypeptide(L)'
;MKYPNITKNHLFCIHSFTGCDTTSAFYNKRKNNFIRIFNNDQKLRAAAETFMVEEQSEEVHLNESINCILTIYGAKTVKNLNELRYKRFIALASKNKSVQLSSLPPTEDAAKQHIKRVYLQV
;
A
#
# COMPACT_ATOMS: atom_id res chain seq x y z
N MET A 1 3.38 20.24 15.20
CA MET A 1 2.71 18.95 14.90
C MET A 1 3.75 17.90 14.52
N LYS A 2 3.58 16.64 14.93
CA LYS A 2 4.56 15.55 14.67
C LYS A 2 4.69 15.16 13.18
N TYR A 3 3.65 15.43 12.38
CA TYR A 3 3.60 15.15 10.94
C TYR A 3 2.94 16.33 10.20
N PRO A 4 3.71 17.33 9.73
CA PRO A 4 3.16 18.56 9.15
C PRO A 4 2.57 18.36 7.75
N ASN A 5 2.96 17.30 7.03
CA ASN A 5 2.62 17.11 5.61
C ASN A 5 1.36 16.24 5.39
N ILE A 6 0.66 15.86 6.47
CA ILE A 6 -0.46 14.91 6.42
C ILE A 6 -1.78 15.68 6.46
N THR A 7 -2.66 15.42 5.49
CA THR A 7 -4.00 16.00 5.38
C THR A 7 -5.06 14.96 5.75
N LYS A 8 -6.33 15.37 5.82
CA LYS A 8 -7.47 14.47 6.08
C LYS A 8 -7.57 13.35 5.03
N ASN A 9 -7.32 13.68 3.75
CA ASN A 9 -7.39 12.71 2.65
C ASN A 9 -6.33 11.62 2.79
N HIS A 10 -5.11 11.99 3.20
CA HIS A 10 -4.06 11.03 3.50
C HIS A 10 -4.46 10.08 4.64
N LEU A 11 -5.13 10.59 5.69
CA LEU A 11 -5.59 9.76 6.80
C LEU A 11 -6.65 8.74 6.37
N PHE A 12 -7.54 9.11 5.46
CA PHE A 12 -8.56 8.20 4.92
C PHE A 12 -7.89 7.06 4.13
N CYS A 13 -7.01 7.41 3.18
CA CYS A 13 -6.22 6.43 2.42
C CYS A 13 -5.45 5.48 3.36
N ILE A 14 -4.76 6.03 4.37
CA ILE A 14 -4.04 5.23 5.37
C ILE A 14 -5.00 4.32 6.14
N HIS A 15 -6.17 4.80 6.56
CA HIS A 15 -7.15 4.01 7.29
C HIS A 15 -7.59 2.80 6.46
N SER A 16 -7.98 3.01 5.21
CA SER A 16 -8.52 1.96 4.35
C SER A 16 -7.47 0.89 4.00
N PHE A 17 -6.20 1.26 3.77
CA PHE A 17 -5.11 0.30 3.50
C PHE A 17 -4.55 -0.40 4.74
N THR A 18 -4.64 0.21 5.93
CA THR A 18 -4.15 -0.40 7.19
C THR A 18 -5.23 -1.19 7.92
N GLY A 19 -6.38 -1.37 7.28
CA GLY A 19 -7.52 -2.12 7.76
C GLY A 19 -8.51 -1.28 8.58
N CYS A 20 -9.78 -1.53 8.30
CA CYS A 20 -10.96 -1.03 9.01
C CYS A 20 -11.92 -2.20 9.30
N ASP A 21 -13.15 -1.90 9.71
CA ASP A 21 -14.15 -2.94 10.04
C ASP A 21 -14.47 -3.87 8.86
N THR A 22 -14.29 -3.41 7.61
CA THR A 22 -14.64 -4.15 6.39
C THR A 22 -13.44 -4.51 5.50
N THR A 23 -12.22 -4.02 5.80
CA THR A 23 -10.98 -4.40 5.10
C THR A 23 -9.90 -4.87 6.06
N SER A 24 -9.25 -5.99 5.72
CA SER A 24 -8.13 -6.52 6.50
C SER A 24 -6.87 -5.67 6.37
N ALA A 25 -6.12 -5.53 7.46
CA ALA A 25 -4.80 -4.91 7.44
C ALA A 25 -3.74 -5.79 6.77
N PHE A 26 -2.76 -5.18 6.10
CA PHE A 26 -1.55 -5.90 5.71
C PHE A 26 -0.73 -6.32 6.94
N TYR A 27 -0.14 -7.51 6.91
CA TYR A 27 0.62 -8.04 8.04
C TYR A 27 1.83 -7.15 8.38
N ASN A 28 1.95 -6.80 9.67
CA ASN A 28 3.02 -5.95 10.21
C ASN A 28 3.13 -4.55 9.55
N LYS A 29 2.03 -4.07 8.95
CA LYS A 29 1.92 -2.78 8.30
C LYS A 29 1.01 -1.85 9.10
N ARG A 30 1.55 -1.35 10.22
CA ARG A 30 0.82 -0.51 11.19
C ARG A 30 0.63 0.92 10.67
N LYS A 31 -0.44 1.59 11.14
CA LYS A 31 -0.77 3.02 10.87
C LYS A 31 0.41 3.98 11.06
N ASN A 32 1.18 3.83 12.14
CA ASN A 32 2.34 4.70 12.40
C ASN A 32 3.43 4.59 11.32
N ASN A 33 3.63 3.40 10.74
CA ASN A 33 4.57 3.24 9.64
C ASN A 33 4.07 3.95 8.39
N PHE A 34 2.77 3.87 8.10
CA PHE A 34 2.16 4.54 6.95
C PHE A 34 2.27 6.05 7.07
N ILE A 35 1.86 6.62 8.21
CA ILE A 35 1.94 8.07 8.47
C ILE A 35 3.38 8.57 8.27
N ARG A 36 4.39 7.83 8.74
CA ARG A 36 5.80 8.17 8.54
C ARG A 36 6.20 8.15 7.07
N ILE A 37 5.78 7.14 6.30
CA ILE A 37 6.09 7.03 4.87
C ILE A 37 5.41 8.18 4.11
N PHE A 38 4.12 8.40 4.33
CA PHE A 38 3.36 9.49 3.70
C PHE A 38 3.94 10.88 4.03
N ASN A 39 4.43 11.08 5.25
CA ASN A 39 5.02 12.37 5.62
C ASN A 39 6.31 12.67 4.84
N ASN A 40 7.05 11.63 4.47
CA ASN A 40 8.36 11.73 3.84
C ASN A 40 8.29 11.62 2.30
N ASP A 41 7.28 10.95 1.75
CA ASP A 41 7.15 10.69 0.32
C ASP A 41 6.08 11.60 -0.31
N GLN A 42 6.52 12.59 -1.08
CA GLN A 42 5.63 13.50 -1.80
C GLN A 42 4.83 12.80 -2.90
N LYS A 43 5.41 11.79 -3.58
CA LYS A 43 4.71 11.07 -4.66
C LYS A 43 3.55 10.27 -4.09
N LEU A 44 3.78 9.64 -2.94
CA LEU A 44 2.74 8.89 -2.24
C LEU A 44 1.59 9.79 -1.77
N ARG A 45 1.90 11.03 -1.35
CA ARG A 45 0.86 12.02 -1.01
C ARG A 45 0.04 12.41 -2.22
N ALA A 46 0.69 12.73 -3.34
CA ALA A 46 -0.01 13.06 -4.58
C ALA A 46 -0.91 11.89 -5.05
N ALA A 47 -0.41 10.65 -5.00
CA ALA A 47 -1.20 9.46 -5.32
C ALA A 47 -2.42 9.27 -4.40
N ALA A 48 -2.28 9.60 -3.11
CA ALA A 48 -3.38 9.51 -2.16
C ALA A 48 -4.40 10.65 -2.27
N GLU A 49 -4.01 11.81 -2.79
CA GLU A 49 -4.94 12.89 -3.13
C GLU A 49 -5.79 12.49 -4.34
N THR A 50 -5.19 11.83 -5.33
CA THR A 50 -5.88 11.25 -6.48
C THR A 50 -6.96 10.23 -6.09
N PHE A 51 -6.73 9.48 -5.02
CA PHE A 51 -7.66 8.46 -4.52
C PHE A 51 -9.05 9.01 -4.15
N MET A 52 -9.16 10.30 -3.82
CA MET A 52 -10.43 10.93 -3.43
C MET A 52 -11.13 11.65 -4.60
N VAL A 53 -10.61 11.54 -5.83
CA VAL A 53 -11.18 12.17 -7.02
C VAL A 53 -12.18 11.21 -7.68
N GLU A 54 -13.48 11.52 -7.57
CA GLU A 54 -14.59 10.67 -8.06
C GLU A 54 -14.61 10.48 -9.59
N GLU A 55 -14.10 11.44 -10.37
CA GLU A 55 -14.15 11.40 -11.84
C GLU A 55 -13.01 10.60 -12.50
N GLN A 56 -12.13 9.97 -11.72
CA GLN A 56 -11.00 9.24 -12.29
C GLN A 56 -11.38 7.83 -12.77
N SER A 57 -10.76 7.41 -13.86
CA SER A 57 -10.85 6.05 -14.38
C SER A 57 -10.40 5.04 -13.32
N GLU A 58 -11.14 3.94 -13.18
CA GLU A 58 -10.82 2.82 -12.27
C GLU A 58 -9.38 2.31 -12.48
N GLU A 59 -8.88 2.32 -13.72
CA GLU A 59 -7.53 1.89 -14.04
C GLU A 59 -6.45 2.79 -13.42
N VAL A 60 -6.66 4.11 -13.43
CA VAL A 60 -5.71 5.07 -12.85
C VAL A 60 -5.69 4.91 -11.34
N HIS A 61 -6.86 4.78 -10.72
CA HIS A 61 -7.01 4.50 -9.28
C HIS A 61 -6.28 3.22 -8.86
N LEU A 62 -6.47 2.14 -9.62
CA LEU A 62 -5.79 0.87 -9.35
C LEU A 62 -4.27 1.00 -9.48
N ASN A 63 -3.78 1.68 -10.51
CA ASN A 63 -2.35 1.86 -10.74
C ASN A 63 -1.70 2.70 -9.63
N GLU A 64 -2.30 3.82 -9.25
CA GLU A 64 -1.77 4.66 -8.15
C GLU A 64 -1.82 3.94 -6.80
N SER A 65 -2.89 3.17 -6.56
CA SER A 65 -3.01 2.33 -5.36
C SER A 65 -1.97 1.21 -5.32
N ILE A 66 -1.67 0.57 -6.45
CA ILE A 66 -0.60 -0.42 -6.55
C ILE A 66 0.76 0.23 -6.29
N ASN A 67 1.01 1.42 -6.83
CA ASN A 67 2.21 2.20 -6.53
C ASN A 67 2.35 2.49 -5.03
N CYS A 68 1.24 2.80 -4.35
CA CYS A 68 1.23 2.96 -2.89
C CYS A 68 1.70 1.68 -2.19
N ILE A 69 1.13 0.52 -2.54
CA ILE A 69 1.49 -0.78 -1.94
C ILE A 69 2.96 -1.11 -2.21
N LEU A 70 3.47 -0.87 -3.42
CA LEU A 70 4.88 -1.06 -3.77
C LEU A 70 5.80 -0.26 -2.83
N THR A 71 5.50 1.04 -2.64
CA THR A 71 6.25 1.92 -1.75
C THR A 71 6.20 1.44 -0.29
N ILE A 72 5.03 1.00 0.19
CA ILE A 72 4.85 0.45 1.55
C ILE A 72 5.70 -0.80 1.79
N TYR A 73 5.90 -1.62 0.77
CA TYR A 73 6.76 -2.81 0.84
C TYR A 73 8.24 -2.51 0.54
N GLY A 74 8.59 -1.25 0.27
CA GLY A 74 9.95 -0.77 0.06
C GLY A 74 10.49 -1.06 -1.33
N ALA A 75 9.62 -1.11 -2.34
CA ALA A 75 10.05 -1.18 -3.73
C ALA A 75 10.89 0.06 -4.08
N LYS A 76 12.04 -0.15 -4.71
CA LYS A 76 12.90 0.94 -5.21
C LYS A 76 12.75 1.14 -6.72
N THR A 77 12.87 0.04 -7.46
CA THR A 77 12.88 0.02 -8.93
C THR A 77 11.77 -0.85 -9.53
N VAL A 78 11.18 -1.72 -8.72
CA VAL A 78 10.17 -2.69 -9.16
C VAL A 78 8.83 -1.99 -9.29
N LYS A 79 8.19 -2.13 -10.46
CA LYS A 79 6.87 -1.57 -10.78
C LYS A 79 5.74 -2.59 -10.70
N ASN A 80 6.06 -3.88 -10.45
CA ASN A 80 5.07 -4.96 -10.40
C ASN A 80 5.06 -5.65 -9.02
N LEU A 81 3.88 -5.88 -8.45
CA LEU A 81 3.73 -6.51 -7.13
C LEU A 81 4.19 -7.97 -7.10
N ASN A 82 3.90 -8.74 -8.14
CA ASN A 82 4.31 -10.13 -8.25
C ASN A 82 5.84 -10.26 -8.35
N GLU A 83 6.50 -9.37 -9.10
CA GLU A 83 7.96 -9.30 -9.16
C GLU A 83 8.55 -8.96 -7.78
N LEU A 84 7.97 -7.97 -7.09
CA LEU A 84 8.40 -7.61 -5.73
C LEU A 84 8.22 -8.77 -4.75
N ARG A 85 7.08 -9.48 -4.86
CA ARG A 85 6.75 -10.67 -4.06
C ARG A 85 7.78 -11.77 -4.28
N TYR A 86 8.12 -12.06 -5.52
CA TYR A 86 9.11 -13.06 -5.87
C TYR A 86 10.50 -12.70 -5.32
N LYS A 87 10.99 -11.47 -5.56
CA LYS A 87 12.29 -11.02 -5.04
C LYS A 87 12.34 -11.10 -3.50
N ARG A 88 11.25 -10.71 -2.82
CA ARG A 88 11.12 -10.84 -1.36
C ARG A 88 11.16 -12.30 -0.90
N PHE A 89 10.47 -13.19 -1.60
CA PHE A 89 10.47 -14.61 -1.28
C PHE A 89 11.87 -15.22 -1.38
N ILE A 90 12.57 -15.01 -2.50
CA ILE A 90 13.94 -15.50 -2.70
C ILE A 90 14.88 -14.97 -1.61
N ALA A 91 14.80 -13.68 -1.29
CA ALA A 91 15.62 -13.06 -0.25
C ALA A 91 15.32 -13.55 1.17
N LEU A 92 14.13 -14.10 1.43
CA LEU A 92 13.78 -14.72 2.71
C LEU A 92 14.19 -16.20 2.74
N ALA A 93 13.96 -16.92 1.63
CA ALA A 93 14.31 -18.33 1.49
C ALA A 93 15.82 -18.57 1.61
N SER A 94 16.65 -17.62 1.17
CA SER A 94 18.11 -17.71 1.29
C SER A 94 18.65 -17.63 2.73
N LYS A 95 17.81 -17.31 3.72
CA LYS A 95 18.25 -17.04 5.11
C LYS A 95 18.30 -18.25 6.04
N ASN A 96 18.23 -19.48 5.52
CA ASN A 96 18.22 -20.74 6.32
C ASN A 96 17.23 -20.70 7.50
N LYS A 97 16.10 -19.98 7.35
CA LYS A 97 15.01 -19.85 8.31
C LYS A 97 13.69 -20.07 7.59
N SER A 98 12.66 -20.47 8.31
CA SER A 98 11.32 -20.60 7.74
C SER A 98 10.85 -19.28 7.16
N VAL A 99 10.34 -19.32 5.94
CA VAL A 99 9.87 -18.12 5.25
C VAL A 99 8.52 -17.72 5.83
N GLN A 100 8.46 -16.56 6.48
CA GLN A 100 7.20 -15.99 6.95
C GLN A 100 6.40 -15.44 5.76
N LEU A 101 5.52 -16.26 5.19
CA LEU A 101 4.73 -15.93 4.00
C LEU A 101 3.83 -14.70 4.18
N SER A 102 3.36 -14.43 5.41
CA SER A 102 2.56 -13.24 5.72
C SER A 102 3.34 -11.93 5.55
N SER A 103 4.67 -11.96 5.62
CA SER A 103 5.51 -10.78 5.41
C SER A 103 5.71 -10.38 3.94
N LEU A 104 5.28 -11.24 3.01
CA LEU A 104 5.35 -10.97 1.58
C LEU A 104 4.29 -9.93 1.17
N PRO A 105 4.56 -9.10 0.14
CA PRO A 105 3.53 -8.26 -0.45
C PRO A 105 2.39 -9.12 -1.03
N PRO A 106 1.14 -8.61 -1.08
CA PRO A 106 0.04 -9.33 -1.70
C PRO A 106 0.35 -9.67 -3.17
N THR A 107 -0.32 -10.67 -3.72
CA THR A 107 -0.34 -10.84 -5.18
C THR A 107 -1.08 -9.67 -5.82
N GLU A 108 -0.80 -9.41 -7.09
CA GLU A 108 -1.43 -8.31 -7.81
C GLU A 108 -2.96 -8.42 -7.80
N ASP A 109 -3.52 -9.61 -8.02
CA ASP A 109 -4.98 -9.82 -8.01
C ASP A 109 -5.59 -9.61 -6.63
N ALA A 110 -4.92 -10.09 -5.57
CA ALA A 110 -5.37 -9.87 -4.20
C ALA A 110 -5.32 -8.37 -3.84
N ALA A 111 -4.28 -7.66 -4.29
CA ALA A 111 -4.17 -6.23 -4.12
C ALA A 111 -5.30 -5.48 -4.84
N LYS A 112 -5.58 -5.83 -6.10
CA LYS A 112 -6.70 -5.23 -6.88
C LYS A 112 -8.03 -5.41 -6.16
N GLN A 113 -8.33 -6.61 -5.66
CA GLN A 113 -9.57 -6.86 -4.91
C GLN A 113 -9.62 -6.08 -3.59
N HIS A 114 -8.50 -5.98 -2.88
CA HIS A 114 -8.41 -5.16 -1.67
C HIS A 114 -8.65 -3.68 -1.98
N ILE A 115 -8.02 -3.15 -3.03
CA ILE A 115 -8.18 -1.75 -3.47
C ILE A 115 -9.63 -1.48 -3.87
N LYS A 116 -10.27 -2.36 -4.63
CA LYS A 116 -11.69 -2.21 -5.00
C LYS A 116 -12.59 -2.12 -3.76
N ARG A 117 -12.35 -2.96 -2.74
CA ARG A 117 -13.10 -2.89 -1.47
C ARG A 117 -12.85 -1.57 -0.74
N VAL A 118 -11.61 -1.10 -0.73
CA VAL A 118 -11.20 0.18 -0.14
C VAL A 118 -11.85 1.36 -0.86
N TYR A 119 -11.93 1.31 -2.19
CA TYR A 119 -12.59 2.33 -3.01
C TYR A 119 -14.09 2.42 -2.72
N LEU A 120 -14.78 1.28 -2.59
CA LEU A 120 -16.21 1.24 -2.24
C LEU A 120 -16.53 1.71 -0.81
N GLN A 121 -15.53 2.02 0.01
CA GLN A 121 -15.71 2.62 1.34
C GLN A 121 -15.64 4.15 1.32
N VAL A 122 -15.09 4.73 0.25
CA VAL A 122 -15.03 6.19 0.01
C VAL A 122 -16.39 6.63 -0.48
#